data_AF-A0A379K4U8-F1
#
_entry.id   AF-A0A379K4U8-F1
#
_cell.length_a   1.000
_cell.length_b   1.000
_cell.length_c   1.000
_cell.angle_alpha   90.00
_cell.angle_beta   90.00
_cell.angle_gamma   90.00
#
_symmetry.space_group_name_H-M   'P 1'
#
loop_
_entity.id
_entity.type
_entity.pdbx_description
1 polymer ?
#
loop_
_entity_poly.entity_id
_entity_poly.type
_entity_poly.pdbx_seq_one_letter_code
_entity_poly.pdbx_strand_id
1 'polypeptide(L)'
;MTLADAVDLVLYAFEHGNNGDMFVQKAPAATVEVLAQALSDLLGKPGYPINVIGTRHGEKLYEALLSREEMVCAEDLGGYYRVPPDLRDLNYGKFVEQGEQEISQAEDYNSHNTQRLDVAGMQQLLLKLEFIRELRDGRYVNPEE
;
A
#
# COMPACT_ATOMS: atom_id res chain seq x y z
N MET A 1 -0.14 -1.60 -5.83
CA MET A 1 -1.30 -2.52 -5.88
C MET A 1 -2.07 -2.22 -7.15
N THR A 2 -2.32 -3.24 -7.97
CA THR A 2 -3.19 -3.16 -9.15
C THR A 2 -4.66 -3.41 -8.74
N LEU A 3 -5.62 -3.17 -9.64
CA LEU A 3 -7.02 -3.53 -9.38
C LEU A 3 -7.18 -5.03 -9.13
N ALA A 4 -6.47 -5.87 -9.89
CA ALA A 4 -6.47 -7.32 -9.69
C ALA A 4 -5.96 -7.68 -8.29
N ASP A 5 -4.85 -7.08 -7.84
CA ASP A 5 -4.31 -7.32 -6.49
C ASP A 5 -5.33 -6.95 -5.39
N ALA A 6 -6.11 -5.87 -5.60
CA ALA A 6 -7.16 -5.45 -4.66
C ALA A 6 -8.35 -6.42 -4.63
N VAL A 7 -8.73 -6.96 -5.79
CA VAL A 7 -9.75 -8.03 -5.85
C VAL A 7 -9.25 -9.28 -5.15
N ASP A 8 -7.99 -9.68 -5.36
CA ASP A 8 -7.38 -10.82 -4.69
C ASP A 8 -7.36 -10.65 -3.17
N LEU A 9 -7.11 -9.44 -2.64
CA LEU A 9 -7.22 -9.16 -1.22
C LEU A 9 -8.65 -9.41 -0.69
N VAL A 10 -9.68 -8.97 -1.42
CA VAL A 10 -11.08 -9.18 -1.01
C VAL A 10 -11.43 -10.67 -1.02
N LEU A 11 -11.03 -11.41 -2.07
CA LEU A 11 -11.25 -12.84 -2.15
C LEU A 11 -10.48 -13.60 -1.05
N TYR A 12 -9.24 -13.20 -0.78
CA TYR A 12 -8.44 -13.79 0.28
C TYR A 12 -9.10 -13.62 1.66
N ALA A 13 -9.57 -12.41 1.98
CA ALA A 13 -10.30 -12.12 3.20
C ALA A 13 -11.63 -12.88 3.28
N PHE A 14 -12.32 -13.05 2.15
CA PHE A 14 -13.55 -13.84 2.08
C PHE A 14 -13.33 -15.32 2.42
N GLU A 15 -12.22 -15.91 1.95
CA GLU A 15 -11.90 -17.32 2.18
C GLU A 15 -11.30 -17.59 3.57
N HIS A 16 -10.51 -16.67 4.11
CA HIS A 16 -9.69 -16.90 5.31
C HIS A 16 -10.09 -16.08 6.54
N GLY A 17 -11.03 -15.13 6.38
CA GLY A 17 -11.39 -14.18 7.41
C GLY A 17 -12.39 -14.70 8.43
N ASN A 18 -12.17 -14.31 9.68
CA ASN A 18 -13.15 -14.44 10.76
C ASN A 18 -13.80 -13.09 11.06
N ASN A 19 -14.89 -13.12 11.82
CA ASN A 19 -15.60 -11.91 12.19
C ASN A 19 -14.70 -10.96 13.00
N GLY A 20 -14.58 -9.71 12.52
CA GLY A 20 -13.77 -8.67 13.14
C GLY A 20 -12.32 -8.61 12.65
N ASP A 21 -11.88 -9.55 11.80
CA ASP A 21 -10.54 -9.50 11.22
C ASP A 21 -10.43 -8.35 10.20
N MET A 22 -9.29 -7.65 10.24
CA MET A 22 -8.86 -6.76 9.16
C MET A 22 -7.70 -7.39 8.40
N PHE A 23 -7.79 -7.40 7.08
CA PHE A 23 -6.71 -7.89 6.20
C PHE A 23 -6.05 -6.74 5.46
N VAL A 24 -4.72 -6.74 5.46
CA VAL A 24 -3.89 -5.79 4.71
C VAL A 24 -2.94 -6.57 3.83
N GLN A 25 -3.00 -6.33 2.51
CA GLN A 25 -2.02 -6.90 1.59
C GLN A 25 -0.69 -6.15 1.71
N LYS A 26 0.42 -6.88 1.81
CA LYS A 26 1.76 -6.28 1.75
C LYS A 26 2.00 -5.78 0.33
N ALA A 27 2.30 -4.48 0.20
CA ALA A 27 2.56 -3.85 -1.07
C ALA A 27 3.88 -3.07 -1.03
N PRO A 28 4.66 -3.05 -2.13
CA PRO A 28 5.77 -2.12 -2.27
C PRO A 28 5.25 -0.70 -2.47
N ALA A 29 6.11 0.29 -2.22
CA ALA A 29 5.85 1.69 -2.45
C ALA A 29 6.80 2.28 -3.51
N ALA A 30 6.51 3.48 -3.98
CA ALA A 30 7.41 4.28 -4.80
C ALA A 30 7.20 5.76 -4.45
N THR A 31 8.21 6.60 -4.70
CA THR A 31 8.02 8.05 -4.61
C THR A 31 7.27 8.55 -5.84
N VAL A 32 6.62 9.71 -5.73
CA VAL A 32 5.95 10.36 -6.86
C VAL A 32 6.95 10.70 -7.98
N GLU A 33 8.18 11.04 -7.62
CA GLU A 33 9.27 11.28 -8.57
C GLU A 33 9.63 10.01 -9.37
N VAL A 34 9.81 8.87 -8.70
CA VAL A 34 10.08 7.59 -9.36
C VAL A 34 8.94 7.20 -10.30
N LEU A 35 7.69 7.41 -9.87
CA LEU A 35 6.52 7.17 -10.72
C LEU A 35 6.52 8.06 -11.97
N ALA A 36 6.78 9.36 -11.81
CA ALA A 36 6.82 10.31 -12.93
C ALA A 36 7.93 9.97 -13.93
N GLN A 37 9.13 9.65 -13.44
CA GLN A 37 10.26 9.26 -14.28
C GLN A 37 10.02 7.91 -14.97
N ALA A 38 9.47 6.92 -14.26
CA ALA A 38 9.15 5.62 -14.84
C ALA A 38 8.16 5.77 -16.01
N LEU A 39 7.14 6.63 -15.87
CA LEU A 39 6.18 6.92 -16.93
C LEU A 39 6.82 7.67 -18.10
N SER A 40 7.62 8.71 -17.84
CA SER A 40 8.25 9.50 -18.91
C SER A 40 9.21 8.64 -19.74
N ASP A 41 9.99 7.77 -19.09
CA ASP A 41 10.88 6.81 -19.73
C ASP A 41 10.12 5.78 -20.56
N LEU A 42 9.06 5.16 -20.00
CA LEU A 42 8.23 4.18 -20.71
C LEU A 42 7.60 4.76 -21.97
N LEU A 43 7.23 6.04 -21.95
CA LEU A 43 6.60 6.71 -23.09
C LEU A 43 7.61 7.34 -24.06
N GLY A 44 8.90 7.03 -23.91
CA GLY A 44 9.96 7.51 -24.80
C GLY A 44 10.22 9.02 -24.68
N LYS A 45 9.92 9.62 -23.53
CA LYS A 45 10.10 11.05 -23.25
C LYS A 45 10.86 11.29 -21.93
N PRO A 46 12.08 10.74 -21.77
CA PRO A 46 12.82 10.79 -20.50
C PRO A 46 13.10 12.21 -19.98
N GLY A 47 13.17 13.21 -20.87
CA GLY A 47 13.38 14.62 -20.54
C GLY A 47 12.11 15.46 -20.46
N TYR A 48 10.93 14.85 -20.35
CA TYR A 48 9.69 15.62 -20.21
C TYR A 48 9.72 16.45 -18.93
N PRO A 49 9.41 17.75 -18.97
CA PRO A 49 9.55 18.64 -17.81
C PRO A 49 8.61 18.23 -16.67
N ILE A 50 9.17 18.03 -15.47
CA ILE A 50 8.43 17.79 -14.24
C ILE A 50 8.35 19.11 -13.47
N ASN A 51 7.13 19.60 -13.21
CA ASN A 51 6.91 20.82 -12.46
C ASN A 51 6.48 20.50 -11.02
N VAL A 52 7.28 20.95 -10.04
CA VAL A 52 6.99 20.74 -8.61
C VAL A 52 6.10 21.86 -8.10
N ILE A 53 4.83 21.54 -7.83
CA ILE A 53 3.82 22.51 -7.38
C ILE A 53 3.65 22.58 -5.86
N GLY A 54 4.34 21.72 -5.11
CA GLY A 54 4.20 21.57 -3.65
C GLY A 54 3.06 20.65 -3.22
N THR A 55 3.02 20.33 -1.92
CA THR A 55 2.00 19.48 -1.31
C THR A 55 0.64 20.18 -1.24
N ARG A 56 -0.43 19.49 -1.64
CA ARG A 56 -1.80 20.03 -1.59
C ARG A 56 -2.39 19.89 -0.19
N HIS A 57 -3.46 20.64 0.08
CA HIS A 57 -4.15 20.56 1.37
C HIS A 57 -4.69 19.15 1.62
N GLY A 58 -4.42 18.62 2.82
CA GLY A 58 -4.91 17.30 3.24
C GLY A 58 -4.06 16.11 2.78
N GLU A 59 -3.00 16.32 2.00
CA GLU A 59 -2.08 15.24 1.61
C GLU A 59 -1.06 14.95 2.71
N LYS A 60 -0.77 13.66 2.91
CA LYS A 60 0.31 13.19 3.78
C LYS A 60 1.57 12.89 2.95
N LEU A 61 2.73 12.96 3.58
CA LEU A 61 4.02 12.62 2.94
C LEU A 61 4.13 11.12 2.63
N TYR A 62 3.53 10.28 3.48
CA TYR A 62 3.43 8.84 3.32
C TYR A 62 2.12 8.35 3.94
N GLU A 63 1.66 7.18 3.52
CA GLU A 63 0.43 6.57 4.01
C GLU A 63 0.76 5.35 4.86
N ALA A 64 0.04 5.20 5.97
CA ALA A 64 0.13 4.05 6.86
C ALA A 64 -0.96 3.04 6.51
N LEU A 65 -0.58 1.77 6.37
CA LEU A 65 -1.50 0.65 6.19
C LEU A 65 -1.85 -0.04 7.51
N LEU A 66 -0.91 -0.04 8.47
CA LEU A 66 -1.14 -0.50 9.84
C LEU A 66 -0.49 0.50 10.79
N SER A 67 -1.23 0.92 11.81
CA SER A 67 -0.70 1.64 12.95
C SER A 67 0.17 0.74 13.82
N ARG A 68 0.98 1.33 14.70
CA ARG A 68 1.81 0.60 15.67
C ARG A 68 1.04 -0.40 16.55
N GLU A 69 -0.20 -0.09 16.93
CA GLU A 69 -1.03 -0.98 17.76
C GLU A 69 -1.48 -2.19 16.93
N GLU A 70 -1.95 -1.94 15.71
CA GLU A 70 -2.32 -3.01 14.77
C GLU A 70 -1.11 -3.86 14.39
N MET A 71 0.08 -3.28 14.26
CA MET A 71 1.31 -4.02 13.97
C MET A 71 1.73 -4.98 15.08
N VAL A 72 1.49 -4.64 16.34
CA VAL A 72 1.82 -5.52 17.48
C VAL A 72 0.92 -6.75 17.50
N CYS A 73 -0.36 -6.61 17.15
CA CYS A 73 -1.29 -7.73 17.12
C CYS A 73 -1.42 -8.41 15.74
N ALA A 74 -0.79 -7.87 14.70
CA ALA A 74 -0.86 -8.41 13.34
C ALA A 74 -0.18 -9.78 13.23
N GLU A 75 -0.87 -10.71 12.60
CA GLU A 75 -0.33 -12.00 12.17
C GLU A 75 0.21 -11.90 10.75
N ASP A 76 1.46 -12.32 10.55
CA ASP A 76 2.08 -12.39 9.24
C ASP A 76 1.69 -13.69 8.51
N LEU A 77 0.89 -13.55 7.46
CA LEU A 77 0.42 -14.65 6.61
C LEU A 77 1.19 -14.70 5.27
N GLY A 78 2.43 -14.24 5.27
CA GLY A 78 3.27 -14.15 4.08
C GLY A 78 2.96 -12.89 3.27
N GLY A 79 2.04 -12.97 2.31
CA GLY A 79 1.66 -11.84 1.44
C GLY A 79 0.68 -10.85 2.10
N TYR A 80 0.14 -11.21 3.26
CA TYR A 80 -0.90 -10.46 3.96
C TYR A 80 -0.55 -10.32 5.44
N TYR A 81 -1.06 -9.27 6.04
CA TYR A 81 -1.23 -9.17 7.49
C TYR A 81 -2.70 -9.39 7.83
N ARG A 82 -2.96 -10.13 8.91
CA ARG A 82 -4.26 -10.23 9.54
C ARG A 82 -4.20 -9.55 10.90
N VAL A 83 -5.03 -8.55 11.11
CA VAL A 83 -5.22 -7.90 12.41
C VAL A 83 -6.50 -8.46 13.02
N PRO A 84 -6.42 -9.31 14.06
CA PRO A 84 -7.61 -9.82 14.71
C PRO A 84 -8.35 -8.70 15.44
N PRO A 85 -9.67 -8.84 15.67
CA PRO A 85 -10.37 -7.91 16.51
C PRO A 85 -9.78 -7.96 17.92
N ASP A 86 -9.93 -6.85 18.61
CA ASP A 86 -9.56 -6.78 20.00
C ASP A 86 -10.48 -7.67 20.87
N LEU A 87 -10.04 -8.90 21.15
CA LEU A 87 -10.78 -9.92 21.91
C LEU A 87 -10.71 -9.70 23.43
N ARG A 88 -10.63 -8.45 23.89
CA ARG A 88 -10.53 -8.08 25.31
C ARG A 88 -11.81 -8.30 26.13
N ASP A 89 -12.83 -8.95 25.58
CA ASP A 89 -14.10 -9.27 26.27
C ASP A 89 -14.74 -8.04 26.97
N LEU A 90 -14.66 -6.87 26.30
CA LEU A 90 -15.09 -5.57 26.83
C LEU A 90 -14.35 -5.10 28.11
N ASN A 91 -13.11 -5.57 28.34
CA ASN A 91 -12.29 -5.17 29.47
C ASN A 91 -11.68 -3.76 29.27
N TYR A 92 -12.32 -2.76 29.87
CA TYR A 92 -11.87 -1.36 29.88
C TYR A 92 -10.55 -1.13 30.62
N GLY A 93 -10.13 -2.04 31.51
CA GLY A 93 -8.90 -1.90 32.29
C GLY A 93 -7.64 -1.79 31.41
N LYS A 94 -7.66 -2.38 30.22
CA LYS A 94 -6.56 -2.29 29.24
C LYS A 94 -6.51 -0.97 28.46
N PHE A 95 -7.49 -0.10 28.64
CA PHE A 95 -7.48 1.26 28.09
C PHE A 95 -7.13 2.31 29.16
N VAL A 96 -7.13 1.93 30.44
CA VAL A 96 -7.04 2.88 31.56
C VAL A 96 -5.93 2.52 32.55
N GLU A 97 -5.83 1.25 32.95
CA GLU A 97 -4.99 0.80 34.08
C GLU A 97 -3.78 -0.04 33.63
N GLN A 98 -3.90 -0.74 32.50
CA GLN A 98 -2.88 -1.67 31.99
C GLN A 98 -2.41 -1.22 30.60
N GLY A 99 -1.14 -0.88 30.46
CA GLY A 99 -0.51 -0.58 29.18
C GLY A 99 0.36 -1.72 28.67
N GLU A 100 0.68 -1.70 27.38
CA GLU A 100 1.54 -2.68 26.71
C GLU A 100 2.80 -2.01 26.17
N GLN A 101 3.97 -2.42 26.65
CA GLN A 101 5.24 -1.76 26.32
C GLN A 101 5.66 -1.99 24.86
N GLU A 102 5.27 -3.13 24.27
CA GLU A 102 5.57 -3.46 22.87
C GLU A 102 4.96 -2.42 21.91
N ILE A 103 3.72 -1.97 22.17
CA ILE A 103 3.06 -0.90 21.40
C ILE A 103 3.87 0.40 21.42
N SER A 104 4.55 0.69 22.53
CA SER A 104 5.35 1.92 22.66
C SER A 104 6.65 1.90 21.86
N GLN A 105 7.13 0.70 21.50
CA GLN A 105 8.37 0.49 20.74
C GLN A 105 8.09 0.15 19.27
N ALA A 106 6.86 -0.21 18.94
CA ALA A 106 6.44 -0.53 17.59
C ALA A 106 6.33 0.72 16.71
N GLU A 107 6.57 0.50 15.42
CA GLU A 107 6.39 1.50 14.36
C GLU A 107 5.20 1.14 13.49
N ASP A 108 4.56 2.15 12.91
CA ASP A 108 3.52 1.96 11.89
C ASP A 108 4.13 1.25 10.66
N TYR A 109 3.37 0.37 10.01
CA TYR A 109 3.71 -0.10 8.66
C TYR A 109 3.14 0.87 7.62
N ASN A 110 4.04 1.51 6.86
CA ASN A 110 3.70 2.61 5.96
C ASN A 110 4.51 2.59 4.66
N SER A 111 4.15 3.48 3.72
CA SER A 111 4.82 3.54 2.42
C SER A 111 6.28 4.04 2.46
N HIS A 112 6.75 4.55 3.60
CA HIS A 112 8.14 4.98 3.77
C HIS A 112 9.08 3.84 4.22
N ASN A 113 8.57 2.88 5.00
CA ASN A 113 9.36 1.78 5.56
C ASN A 113 9.13 0.41 4.89
N THR A 114 8.18 0.29 3.97
CA THR A 114 8.07 -0.88 3.08
C THR A 114 9.17 -0.89 2.00
N GLN A 115 9.22 -1.95 1.20
CA GLN A 115 10.08 -2.02 0.01
C GLN A 115 9.75 -0.87 -0.95
N ARG A 116 10.71 0.03 -1.19
CA ARG A 116 10.57 1.11 -2.16
C ARG A 116 11.17 0.72 -3.51
N LEU A 117 10.35 0.74 -4.54
CA LEU A 117 10.75 0.48 -5.91
C LEU A 117 11.62 1.62 -6.45
N ASP A 118 12.61 1.25 -7.24
CA ASP A 118 13.32 2.17 -8.12
C ASP A 118 12.55 2.35 -9.44
N VAL A 119 13.12 3.14 -10.36
CA VAL A 119 12.50 3.40 -11.67
C VAL A 119 12.25 2.08 -12.42
N ALA A 120 13.21 1.16 -12.44
CA ALA A 120 13.07 -0.12 -13.14
C ALA A 120 11.96 -0.99 -12.54
N GLY A 121 11.91 -1.12 -11.22
CA GLY A 121 10.86 -1.86 -10.51
C GLY A 121 9.47 -1.23 -10.71
N MET A 122 9.40 0.10 -10.71
CA MET A 122 8.15 0.81 -11.00
C MET A 122 7.69 0.58 -12.44
N GLN A 123 8.61 0.57 -13.42
CA GLN A 123 8.28 0.25 -14.81
C GLN A 123 7.74 -1.18 -14.96
N GLN A 124 8.35 -2.16 -14.29
CA GLN A 124 7.87 -3.54 -14.28
C GLN A 124 6.45 -3.64 -13.71
N LEU A 125 6.17 -2.90 -12.62
CA LEU A 125 4.83 -2.85 -12.03
C LEU A 125 3.82 -2.19 -12.98
N LEU A 126 4.17 -1.06 -13.59
CA LEU A 126 3.32 -0.35 -14.57
C LEU A 126 2.99 -1.23 -15.79
N LEU A 127 3.96 -2.02 -16.28
CA LEU A 127 3.76 -2.93 -17.41
C LEU A 127 2.82 -4.10 -17.11
N LYS A 128 2.43 -4.33 -15.84
CA LYS A 128 1.34 -5.27 -15.52
C LYS A 128 -0.02 -4.74 -15.96
N LEU A 129 -0.18 -3.43 -16.08
CA LEU A 129 -1.42 -2.76 -16.48
C LEU A 129 -1.56 -2.76 -18.01
N GLU A 130 -2.68 -3.25 -18.52
CA GLU A 130 -2.92 -3.34 -19.97
C GLU A 130 -2.90 -1.98 -20.65
N PHE A 131 -3.64 -1.02 -20.12
CA PHE A 131 -3.71 0.32 -20.69
C PHE A 131 -2.33 1.00 -20.78
N ILE A 132 -1.38 0.67 -19.88
CA ILE A 132 -0.01 1.19 -19.96
C ILE A 132 0.78 0.54 -21.11
N ARG A 133 0.65 -0.79 -21.28
CA ARG A 133 1.30 -1.49 -22.40
C ARG A 133 0.79 -0.97 -23.74
N GLU A 134 -0.51 -0.74 -23.85
CA GLU A 134 -1.15 -0.18 -25.05
C GLU A 134 -0.70 1.27 -25.29
N LEU A 135 -0.67 2.11 -24.24
CA LEU A 135 -0.21 3.50 -24.32
C LEU A 135 1.24 3.61 -24.83
N ARG A 136 2.12 2.72 -24.35
CA ARG A 136 3.51 2.62 -24.81
C ARG A 136 3.59 2.31 -26.31
N ASP A 137 2.70 1.47 -26.81
CA ASP A 137 2.64 1.09 -28.22
C ASP A 137 1.87 2.12 -29.08
N GLY A 138 1.47 3.26 -28.50
CA GLY A 138 0.77 4.35 -29.19
C GLY A 138 -0.73 4.14 -29.35
N ARG A 139 -1.32 3.16 -28.64
CA ARG A 139 -2.77 2.88 -28.63
C ARG A 139 -3.38 3.38 -27.32
N TYR A 140 -4.57 3.95 -27.39
CA TYR A 140 -5.31 4.34 -26.20
C TYR A 140 -6.38 3.30 -25.90
N VAL A 141 -6.35 2.75 -24.69
CA VAL A 141 -7.37 1.87 -24.14
C VAL A 141 -7.89 2.50 -22.85
N ASN A 142 -9.21 2.47 -22.66
CA ASN A 142 -9.83 3.02 -21.47
C ASN A 142 -9.39 2.21 -20.23
N PRO A 143 -8.79 2.82 -19.19
CA PRO A 143 -8.40 2.09 -17.99
C PRO A 143 -9.57 1.50 -17.18
N GLU A 144 -10.81 1.94 -17.47
CA GLU A 144 -12.04 1.51 -16.78
C GLU A 144 -12.84 0.44 -17.55
N GLU A 145 -12.44 0.11 -18.79
CA GLU A 145 -12.98 -1.04 -19.54
C GLU A 145 -12.22 -2.33 -19.21
#